data_AF-Q8DLY8-F1
#
_entry.id   AF-Q8DLY8-F1
#
_cell.length_a   1.000
_cell.length_b   1.000
_cell.length_c   1.000
_cell.angle_alpha   90.00
_cell.angle_beta   90.00
_cell.angle_gamma   90.00
#
_symmetry.space_group_name_H-M   'P 1'
#
loop_
_entity.id
_entity.type
_entity.pdbx_description
1 polymer ?
#
loop_
_entity_poly.entity_id
_entity_poly.type
_entity_poly.pdbx_seq_one_letter_code
_entity_poly.pdbx_strand_id
1 'polypeptide(L)' 'MLMATRRVLAFPLWQYLNQRLFTPGFTLNPKRFWRQYYDAYLERCWQKDCASKEEPSC' A
#
# COMPACT_ATOMS: atom_id res chain seq x y z
N MET A 1 32.36 -11.39 -6.47
CA MET A 1 31.21 -10.50 -6.76
C MET A 1 29.94 -11.34 -6.76
N LEU A 2 29.17 -11.33 -5.66
CA LEU A 2 27.87 -11.99 -5.62
C LEU A 2 26.85 -11.03 -6.25
N MET A 3 26.36 -11.38 -7.44
CA MET A 3 25.19 -10.77 -8.05
C MET A 3 23.98 -11.12 -7.18
N ALA A 4 23.62 -10.23 -6.26
CA ALA A 4 22.36 -10.34 -5.55
C ALA A 4 21.23 -10.14 -6.58
N THR A 5 20.62 -11.23 -7.04
CA THR A 5 19.35 -11.17 -7.76
C THR A 5 18.37 -10.38 -6.91
N ARG A 6 18.07 -9.15 -7.32
CA ARG A 6 17.13 -8.25 -6.64
C ARG A 6 15.74 -8.86 -6.77
N ARG A 7 15.38 -9.77 -5.86
CA ARG A 7 13.99 -10.22 -5.71
C ARG A 7 13.20 -9.00 -5.29
N VAL A 8 12.56 -8.34 -6.26
CA VAL A 8 11.60 -7.27 -5.99
C VAL A 8 10.49 -7.95 -5.20
N LEU A 9 10.39 -7.62 -3.91
CA LEU A 9 9.30 -8.10 -3.09
C LEU A 9 8.01 -7.57 -3.72
N ALA A 10 7.11 -8.47 -4.10
CA ALA A 10 5.82 -8.15 -4.71
C ALA A 10 4.84 -7.45 -3.73
N PHE A 11 5.34 -7.05 -2.55
CA PHE A 11 4.58 -6.35 -1.53
C PHE A 11 5.47 -5.30 -0.85
N PRO A 12 4.88 -4.21 -0.33
CA PRO A 12 5.54 -3.07 0.28
C PRO A 12 6.03 -3.47 1.68
N LEU A 13 7.15 -4.21 1.71
CA LEU A 13 7.74 -4.73 2.93
C LEU A 13 8.01 -3.62 3.94
N TRP A 14 8.51 -2.48 3.49
CA TRP A 14 8.82 -1.36 4.36
C TRP A 14 7.58 -0.83 5.08
N GLN A 15 6.47 -0.66 4.37
CA GLN A 15 5.20 -0.20 4.92
C GLN A 15 4.60 -1.23 5.89
N TYR A 16 4.77 -2.52 5.58
CA TYR A 16 4.36 -3.59 6.48
C TYR A 16 5.15 -3.59 7.79
N LEU A 17 6.47 -3.38 7.73
CA LEU A 17 7.34 -3.34 8.90
C LEU A 17 7.16 -2.05 9.72
N ASN A 18 6.80 -0.93 9.08
CA ASN A 18 6.53 0.35 9.74
C ASN A 18 5.08 0.53 10.22
N GLN A 19 4.24 -0.50 10.13
CA GLN A 19 2.91 -0.40 10.71
C GLN A 19 3.00 -0.23 12.24
N ARG A 20 2.09 0.55 12.83
CA ARG A 20 1.99 0.65 14.29
C ARG A 20 1.49 -0.69 14.84
N LEU A 21 2.36 -1.40 15.56
CA LEU A 21 1.99 -2.66 16.21
C LEU A 21 1.07 -2.36 17.39
N PHE A 22 0.13 -3.27 17.65
CA PHE A 22 -0.80 -3.20 18.80
C PHE A 22 -1.78 -2.02 18.79
N THR A 23 -1.97 -1.34 17.65
CA THR A 23 -3.03 -0.34 17.47
C THR A 23 -4.20 -0.92 16.68
N PRO A 24 -5.46 -0.49 16.93
CA PRO A 24 -6.59 -0.89 16.10
C PRO A 24 -6.28 -0.72 14.61
N GLY A 25 -6.45 -1.79 13.82
CA GLY A 25 -6.12 -1.81 12.39
C GLY A 25 -4.75 -2.37 12.01
N PHE A 26 -3.91 -2.78 12.96
CA PHE A 26 -2.68 -3.52 12.64
C PHE A 26 -3.00 -4.91 12.07
N THR A 27 -2.21 -5.36 11.10
CA THR A 27 -2.40 -6.64 10.42
C THR A 27 -1.10 -7.43 10.38
N LEU A 28 -1.05 -8.53 11.15
CA LEU A 28 0.09 -9.46 11.22
C LEU A 28 0.19 -10.41 10.03
N ASN A 29 -0.86 -10.52 9.22
CA ASN A 29 -0.83 -11.36 8.02
C ASN A 29 -0.35 -10.51 6.83
N PRO A 30 0.84 -10.78 6.25
CA PRO A 30 1.40 -9.95 5.19
C PRO A 30 0.50 -9.86 3.94
N LYS A 31 -0.22 -10.94 3.60
CA LYS A 31 -1.14 -10.96 2.46
C LYS A 31 -2.37 -10.08 2.71
N ARG A 32 -2.89 -10.10 3.93
CA ARG A 32 -4.04 -9.27 4.32
C ARG A 32 -3.66 -7.79 4.36
N PHE A 33 -2.48 -7.48 4.91
CA PHE A 33 -1.95 -6.12 4.89
C PHE A 33 -1.79 -5.62 3.45
N TRP A 34 -1.22 -6.45 2.57
CA TRP A 34 -1.01 -6.06 1.18
C TRP A 34 -2.32 -5.71 0.47
N ARG A 35 -3.37 -6.53 0.65
CA ARG A 35 -4.68 -6.24 0.07
C ARG A 35 -5.24 -4.90 0.57
N GLN A 36 -5.27 -4.70 1.89
CA GLN A 36 -5.74 -3.46 2.50
C GLN A 36 -4.94 -2.24 2.06
N TYR A 37 -3.62 -2.39 1.98
CA TYR A 37 -2.72 -1.32 1.51
C TYR A 37 -3.00 -0.97 0.05
N TYR A 38 -3.20 -1.98 -0.80
CA TYR A 38 -3.48 -1.79 -2.22
C TYR A 38 -4.82 -1.09 -2.44
N ASP A 39 -5.88 -1.52 -1.75
CA ASP A 39 -7.21 -0.90 -1.83
C ASP A 39 -7.14 0.58 -1.41
N ALA A 40 -6.52 0.88 -0.26
CA ALA A 40 -6.34 2.25 0.22
C ALA A 40 -5.45 3.10 -0.70
N TYR A 41 -4.49 2.48 -1.40
CA TYR A 41 -3.67 3.17 -2.38
C TYR A 41 -4.50 3.57 -3.61
N LEU A 42 -5.32 2.64 -4.13
CA LEU A 42 -6.22 2.91 -5.24
C LEU A 42 -7.23 4.01 -4.91
N GLU A 43 -7.82 3.99 -3.72
CA GLU A 43 -8.74 5.05 -3.28
C GLU A 43 -8.06 6.43 -3.28
N ARG A 44 -6.81 6.53 -2.83
CA ARG A 44 -6.07 7.80 -2.85
C ARG A 44 -5.73 8.26 -4.25
N CYS A 45 -5.34 7.34 -5.13
CA CYS A 45 -5.11 7.66 -6.54
C CYS A 45 -6.40 8.15 -7.18
N TRP A 46 -7.51 7.46 -6.94
CA TRP A 46 -8.83 7.86 -7.43
C TRP A 46 -9.22 9.25 -6.92
N GLN A 47 -9.09 9.51 -5.62
CA GLN A 47 -9.39 10.83 -5.04
C GLN A 47 -8.51 11.95 -5.62
N LYS A 48 -7.22 11.68 -5.85
CA LYS A 48 -6.32 12.65 -6.50
C LYS A 48 -6.72 12.93 -7.94
N ASP A 49 -7.04 11.88 -8.69
CA ASP A 49 -7.47 12.02 -10.08
C ASP A 49 -8.78 12.83 -10.15
N CYS A 50 -9.76 12.53 -9.29
CA CYS A 50 -10.99 13.32 -9.13
C CYS A 50 -10.69 14.80 -8.83
N ALA A 51 -9.84 15.07 -7.83
CA ALA A 51 -9.48 16.43 -7.44
C ALA A 51 -8.74 17.19 -8.55
N SER A 52 -7.95 16.50 -9.37
CA SER A 52 -7.21 17.11 -10.48
C SER A 52 -8.08 17.46 -11.68
N LYS A 53 -9.22 16.78 -11.85
CA LYS A 53 -10.06 16.91 -13.04
C LYS A 53 -11.19 17.92 -12.91
N GLU A 54 -11.39 18.54 -11.73
CA GLU A 54 -12.55 19.40 -11.42
C GLU A 54 -13.88 18.77 -11.88
N GLU A 55 -13.95 17.43 -11.92
CA GLU A 55 -15.05 16.71 -12.53
C GLU A 55 -16.11 16.46 -11.45
N PRO A 56 -17.33 17.02 -11.57
CA PRO A 56 -18.32 17.05 -10.49
C PRO A 56 -19.06 15.73 -10.26
N SER A 57 -18.64 14.65 -10.93
CA SER A 57 -19.24 13.30 -10.80
C SER A 57 -18.39 12.33 -9.98
N CYS A 58 -17.25 12.78 -9.44
CA CYS A 58 -16.83 12.32 -8.13
C CYS A 58 -17.63 13.12 -7.08
#